data_AF-A0A699X0I3-F1
#
_entry.id   AF-A0A699X0I3-F1
#
_cell.length_a   1.000
_cell.length_b   1.000
_cell.length_c   1.000
_cell.angle_alpha   90.00
_cell.angle_beta   90.00
_cell.angle_gamma   90.00
#
_symmetry.space_group_name_H-M   'P 1'
#
loop_
_entity.id
_entity.type
_entity.pdbx_description
1 polymer ?
#
loop_
_entity_poly.entity_id
_entity_poly.type
_entity_poly.pdbx_seq_one_letter_code
_entity_poly.pdbx_strand_id
1 'polypeptide(L)'
;ELLTGGDVDSTNDIAPGTGAVLRHGLTKVAVYKDPQGQTHTCSAICPHLGCVVHWNDLETSWDCPCHGSRFDAYGHLLNGPANSDLAEVNA
;
A
#
# COMPACT_ATOMS: atom_id res chain seq x y z
N GLU A 1 4.77 -5.41 13.40
CA GLU A 1 6.08 -4.81 13.04
C GLU A 1 5.91 -3.38 12.53
N LEU A 2 6.02 -2.36 13.39
CA LEU A 2 6.09 -0.95 12.94
C LEU A 2 7.55 -0.45 12.84
N LEU A 3 8.48 -1.24 13.34
CA LEU A 3 9.90 -0.91 13.44
C LEU A 3 10.74 -1.46 12.28
N THR A 4 10.17 -2.29 11.41
CA THR A 4 10.85 -2.78 10.19
C THR A 4 10.93 -1.69 9.12
N GLY A 5 11.84 -1.85 8.16
CA GLY A 5 11.94 -0.99 6.98
C GLY A 5 10.72 -1.06 6.06
N GLY A 6 10.61 -0.12 5.13
CA GLY A 6 9.73 -0.29 3.96
C GLY A 6 10.35 -1.26 2.96
N ASP A 7 9.63 -1.55 1.88
CA ASP A 7 10.17 -2.28 0.72
C ASP A 7 11.23 -1.45 -0.02
N VAL A 8 11.10 -0.11 0.05
CA VAL A 8 12.01 0.87 -0.57
C VAL A 8 12.32 2.02 0.40
N ASP A 9 13.44 2.71 0.14
CA ASP A 9 13.87 3.88 0.93
C ASP A 9 13.24 5.19 0.41
N SER A 10 12.95 5.27 -0.90
CA SER A 10 12.42 6.47 -1.55
C SER A 10 11.37 6.14 -2.61
N THR A 11 10.45 7.08 -2.86
CA THR A 11 9.49 7.00 -3.97
C THR A 11 10.17 6.98 -5.35
N ASN A 12 11.42 7.45 -5.44
CA ASN A 12 12.20 7.38 -6.67
C ASN A 12 12.57 5.95 -7.07
N ASP A 13 12.62 5.02 -6.11
CA ASP A 13 12.98 3.61 -6.35
C ASP A 13 11.81 2.77 -6.87
N ILE A 14 10.61 3.37 -6.97
CA ILE A 14 9.40 2.73 -7.48
C ILE A 14 9.31 2.95 -8.99
N ALA A 15 9.14 1.89 -9.77
CA ALA A 15 8.97 2.02 -11.22
C ALA A 15 7.56 2.51 -11.58
N PRO A 16 7.37 3.25 -12.70
CA PRO A 16 6.03 3.55 -13.20
C PRO A 16 5.22 2.27 -13.44
N GLY A 17 3.96 2.28 -13.01
CA GLY A 17 3.04 1.14 -13.04
C GLY A 17 3.17 0.17 -11.86
N THR A 18 4.05 0.42 -10.89
CA THR A 18 4.25 -0.46 -9.73
C THR A 18 4.01 0.25 -8.40
N GLY A 19 3.99 -0.52 -7.31
CA GLY A 19 3.85 -0.01 -5.97
C GLY A 19 4.86 -0.62 -5.00
N ALA A 20 5.09 0.08 -3.89
CA ALA A 20 5.92 -0.38 -2.79
C ALA A 20 5.46 0.26 -1.47
N VAL A 21 5.74 -0.40 -0.34
CA VAL A 21 5.55 0.20 0.98
C VAL A 21 6.78 1.02 1.36
N LEU A 22 6.57 2.28 1.72
CA LEU A 22 7.59 3.17 2.27
C LEU A 22 7.37 3.36 3.77
N ARG A 23 8.46 3.48 4.52
CA ARG A 23 8.40 3.86 5.94
C ARG A 23 8.60 5.35 6.10
N HIS A 24 7.64 6.03 6.72
CA HIS A 24 7.78 7.43 7.13
C HIS A 24 7.74 7.52 8.66
N GLY A 25 8.91 7.53 9.30
CA GLY A 25 9.02 7.55 10.76
C GLY A 25 8.43 6.29 11.41
N LEU A 26 7.25 6.41 12.01
CA LEU A 26 6.51 5.29 12.63
C LEU A 26 5.34 4.79 11.76
N THR A 27 5.05 5.45 10.64
CA THR A 27 3.97 5.06 9.73
C THR A 27 4.50 4.26 8.54
N LYS A 28 3.61 3.44 7.96
CA LYS A 28 3.84 2.71 6.72
C LYS A 28 2.89 3.27 5.67
N VAL A 29 3.44 3.71 4.55
CA VAL A 29 2.70 4.33 3.45
C VAL A 29 2.78 3.42 2.26
N ALA A 30 1.63 3.06 1.69
CA ALA A 30 1.55 2.35 0.43
C ALA A 30 1.64 3.39 -0.68
N VAL A 31 2.63 3.25 -1.56
CA VAL A 31 2.88 4.19 -2.65
C VAL A 31 2.71 3.44 -3.97
N TYR A 32 1.77 3.88 -4.79
CA TYR A 32 1.62 3.44 -6.18
C TYR A 32 2.14 4.55 -7.10
N LYS A 33 3.03 4.22 -8.03
CA LYS A 33 3.44 5.14 -9.09
C LYS A 33 2.71 4.76 -10.36
N ASP A 34 1.85 5.63 -10.86
CA ASP A 34 1.09 5.37 -12.07
C ASP A 34 2.00 5.31 -13.32
N PRO A 35 1.49 4.83 -14.48
CA PRO A 35 2.28 4.77 -15.70
C PRO A 35 2.79 6.13 -16.21
N GLN A 36 2.19 7.23 -15.76
CA GLN A 36 2.63 8.59 -16.07
C GLN A 36 3.73 9.08 -15.11
N GLY A 37 4.07 8.29 -14.09
CA GLY A 37 5.09 8.59 -13.10
C GLY A 37 4.59 9.38 -11.90
N GLN A 38 3.28 9.67 -11.80
CA GLN A 38 2.70 10.34 -10.65
C GLN A 38 2.51 9.34 -9.49
N THR A 39 2.86 9.77 -8.29
CA THR A 39 2.74 8.95 -7.08
C THR A 39 1.40 9.20 -6.39
N HIS A 40 0.73 8.10 -6.05
CA HIS A 40 -0.51 8.03 -5.29
C HIS A 40 -0.21 7.33 -3.97
N THR A 41 -0.77 7.81 -2.87
CA THR A 41 -0.41 7.32 -1.53
C THR A 41 -1.63 7.08 -0.66
N CYS A 42 -1.62 5.97 0.04
CA CYS A 42 -2.57 5.64 1.11
C CYS A 42 -1.83 4.98 2.28
N SER A 43 -2.54 4.72 3.38
CA SER A 43 -1.99 3.97 4.49
C SER A 43 -1.70 2.54 4.03
N ALA A 44 -0.49 2.03 4.32
CA ALA A 44 -0.20 0.61 4.08
C ALA A 44 -0.83 -0.31 5.15
N ILE A 45 -1.56 0.24 6.11
CA ILE A 45 -2.17 -0.52 7.21
C ILE A 45 -3.56 -0.98 6.79
N CYS A 46 -3.72 -2.29 6.62
CA CYS A 46 -5.00 -2.91 6.34
C CYS A 46 -6.01 -2.61 7.47
N PRO A 47 -7.19 -2.04 7.17
CA PRO A 47 -8.17 -1.63 8.17
C PRO A 47 -8.85 -2.81 8.88
N HIS A 48 -8.65 -4.05 8.43
CA HIS A 48 -9.20 -5.22 9.10
C HIS A 48 -8.62 -5.41 10.51
N LEU A 49 -7.33 -5.71 10.61
CA LEU A 49 -6.64 -5.99 11.89
C LEU A 49 -5.21 -5.40 11.93
N GLY A 50 -4.90 -4.47 11.02
CA GLY A 50 -3.67 -3.67 11.10
C GLY A 50 -2.40 -4.30 10.49
N CYS A 51 -2.53 -5.35 9.67
CA CYS A 51 -1.40 -5.88 8.91
C CYS A 51 -0.93 -4.89 7.84
N VAL A 52 0.36 -4.93 7.49
CA VAL A 52 0.90 -4.17 6.37
C VAL A 52 0.51 -4.89 5.07
N VAL A 53 0.01 -4.17 4.08
CA VAL A 53 -0.30 -4.72 2.74
C VAL A 53 0.97 -4.87 1.91
N HIS A 54 0.94 -5.74 0.91
CA HIS A 54 2.01 -5.92 -0.08
C HIS A 54 1.51 -5.56 -1.47
N TRP A 55 2.39 -5.03 -2.30
CA TRP A 55 2.09 -4.81 -3.71
C TRP A 55 2.06 -6.13 -4.48
N ASN A 56 1.06 -6.30 -5.35
CA ASN A 56 0.95 -7.41 -6.29
C ASN A 56 1.03 -6.86 -7.72
N ASP A 57 2.17 -7.05 -8.38
CA ASP A 57 2.44 -6.57 -9.73
C ASP A 57 1.55 -7.22 -10.80
N LEU A 58 1.13 -8.47 -10.60
CA LEU A 58 0.34 -9.20 -11.60
C LEU A 58 -1.07 -8.64 -11.71
N GLU A 59 -1.62 -8.17 -10.59
CA GLU A 59 -3.00 -7.68 -10.50
C GLU A 59 -3.09 -6.17 -10.26
N THR A 60 -1.96 -5.47 -10.10
CA THR A 60 -1.90 -4.02 -9.83
C THR A 60 -2.77 -3.65 -8.62
N SER A 61 -2.51 -4.34 -7.49
CA SER A 61 -3.34 -4.29 -6.28
C SER A 61 -2.51 -4.37 -5.01
N TRP A 62 -3.08 -3.91 -3.90
CA TRP A 62 -2.54 -4.12 -2.56
C TRP A 62 -3.22 -5.32 -1.92
N ASP A 63 -2.41 -6.32 -1.54
CA ASP A 63 -2.89 -7.56 -0.94
C ASP A 63 -2.46 -7.64 0.54
N CYS A 64 -3.42 -7.85 1.43
CA CYS A 64 -3.16 -8.09 2.83
C CYS A 64 -2.83 -9.58 3.05
N PRO A 65 -1.60 -9.93 3.46
CA PRO A 65 -1.12 -11.31 3.50
C PRO A 65 -1.73 -12.10 4.66
N CYS A 66 -2.32 -11.40 5.65
CA CYS A 66 -2.83 -12.02 6.85
C CYS A 66 -4.14 -12.79 6.61
N HIS A 67 -5.08 -12.18 5.87
CA HIS A 67 -6.43 -12.72 5.70
C HIS A 67 -7.02 -12.50 4.30
N GLY A 68 -6.22 -12.01 3.35
CA GLY A 68 -6.63 -11.91 1.94
C GLY A 68 -7.54 -10.74 1.60
N SER A 69 -7.58 -9.68 2.43
CA SER A 69 -8.19 -8.42 1.99
C SER A 69 -7.40 -7.83 0.84
N ARG A 70 -8.08 -7.34 -0.18
CA ARG A 70 -7.46 -6.79 -1.39
C ARG A 70 -7.99 -5.40 -1.67
N PHE A 71 -7.11 -4.54 -2.15
CA PHE A 71 -7.42 -3.16 -2.49
C PHE A 71 -6.83 -2.83 -3.87
N ASP A 72 -7.46 -1.95 -4.63
CA ASP A 72 -6.90 -1.50 -5.90
C ASP A 72 -5.64 -0.65 -5.67
N ALA A 73 -4.99 -0.24 -6.75
CA ALA A 73 -3.76 0.55 -6.67
C ALA A 73 -3.91 1.88 -5.89
N TYR A 74 -5.13 2.43 -5.81
CA TYR A 74 -5.45 3.67 -5.12
C TYR A 74 -5.93 3.45 -3.68
N GLY A 75 -6.08 2.19 -3.26
CA GLY A 75 -6.45 1.79 -1.90
C GLY A 75 -7.94 1.51 -1.71
N HIS A 76 -8.74 1.49 -2.77
CA HIS A 76 -10.17 1.15 -2.67
C HIS A 76 -10.36 -0.36 -2.46
N LEU A 77 -11.26 -0.73 -1.55
CA LEU A 77 -11.52 -2.13 -1.22
C LEU A 77 -12.06 -2.89 -2.43
N LEU A 78 -11.37 -3.97 -2.81
CA LEU A 78 -11.80 -4.92 -3.83
C LEU A 78 -12.42 -6.18 -3.21
N ASN A 79 -11.80 -6.70 -2.14
CA ASN A 79 -12.23 -7.94 -1.49
C ASN A 79 -11.96 -7.91 0.01
N GLY A 80 -12.93 -8.37 0.80
CA GLY A 80 -12.83 -8.45 2.27
C GLY A 80 -11.87 -9.54 2.77
N PRO A 81 -11.68 -9.70 4.10
CA PRO A 81 -12.61 -9.34 5.18
C PRO A 81 -12.61 -7.89 5.66
N ALA A 82 -11.68 -7.03 5.23
CA ALA A 82 -11.78 -5.59 5.44
C ALA A 82 -13.14 -5.06 4.94
N ASN A 83 -13.65 -4.03 5.60
CA ASN A 83 -14.96 -3.41 5.31
C ASN A 83 -14.88 -1.92 4.95
N SER A 84 -13.66 -1.41 4.74
CA SER A 84 -13.38 -0.05 4.30
C SER A 84 -12.14 -0.03 3.43
N ASP A 85 -11.94 1.09 2.72
CA ASP A 85 -10.73 1.40 1.96
C ASP A 85 -9.51 1.56 2.87
N LEU A 86 -8.33 1.53 2.27
CA LEU A 86 -7.11 2.00 2.94
C LEU A 86 -7.26 3.50 3.24
N ALA A 87 -6.93 3.89 4.46
CA ALA A 87 -7.07 5.28 4.88
C ALA A 87 -6.19 6.21 4.03
N GLU A 88 -6.70 7.39 3.70
CA GLU A 88 -5.89 8.46 3.13
C GLU A 88 -4.76 8.83 4.10
N VAL A 89 -3.55 9.03 3.57
CA VAL A 89 -2.46 9.64 4.33
C VAL A 89 -2.62 11.14 4.24
N ASN A 90 -3.12 11.76 5.32
CA ASN A 90 -3.08 13.22 5.45
C ASN A 90 -1.60 13.66 5.44
N ALA A 91 -1.27 14.56 4.53
CA ALA A 91 0.04 15.20 4.41
C ALA A 91 0.46 15.91 5.71
#